data_AF-A0A6H1L8J5-F1
#
_entry.id   AF-A0A6H1L8J5-F1
#
_cell.length_a   1.000
_cell.length_b   1.000
_cell.length_c   1.000
_cell.angle_alpha   90.00
_cell.angle_beta   90.00
_cell.angle_gamma   90.00
#
_symmetry.space_group_name_H-M   'P 1'
#
loop_
_entity.id
_entity.type
_entity.pdbx_description
1 polymer ?
#
loop_
_entity_poly.entity_id
_entity_poly.type
_entity_poly.pdbx_seq_one_letter_code
_entity_poly.pdbx_strand_id
1 'polypeptide(L)'
;MTQTTQSQPAAAQTRTAVGWHVEIEFEEDDHRTRAAALLRLPDGNEVRAHGYASRHPSDSNQPRVGEEVAGARALNELAMKLLTKAHDEIDEASGRTSHPLR
;
A
#
# COMPACT_ATOMS: atom_id res chain seq x y z
N MET A 1 46.62 -34.35 21.75
CA MET A 1 45.15 -34.48 21.71
C MET A 1 44.57 -33.12 21.37
N THR A 2 44.35 -32.84 20.09
CA THR A 2 43.76 -31.59 19.61
C THR A 2 42.25 -31.80 19.45
N GLN A 3 41.44 -31.11 20.27
CA GLN A 3 39.99 -31.08 20.09
C GLN A 3 39.66 -30.16 18.92
N THR A 4 39.06 -30.73 17.88
CA THR A 4 38.46 -30.01 16.75
C THR A 4 37.11 -29.45 17.19
N THR A 5 37.02 -28.14 17.36
CA THR A 5 35.74 -27.44 17.57
C THR A 5 34.94 -27.50 16.27
N GLN A 6 33.89 -28.31 16.25
CA GLN A 6 32.95 -28.41 15.13
C GLN A 6 31.96 -27.24 15.19
N SER A 7 32.13 -26.24 14.33
CA SER A 7 31.18 -25.14 14.17
C SER A 7 29.87 -25.65 13.59
N GLN A 8 28.78 -25.52 14.35
CA GLN A 8 27.42 -25.84 13.93
C GLN A 8 26.94 -24.79 12.90
N PRO A 9 26.31 -25.19 11.79
CA PRO A 9 25.72 -24.23 10.86
C PRO A 9 24.50 -23.56 11.51
N ALA A 10 24.50 -22.23 11.55
CA ALA A 10 23.34 -21.45 11.96
C ALA A 10 22.16 -21.83 11.06
N ALA A 11 21.06 -22.32 11.67
CA ALA A 11 19.84 -22.64 10.95
C ALA A 11 19.43 -21.42 10.09
N ALA A 12 19.35 -21.62 8.78
CA ALA A 12 18.89 -20.59 7.86
C ALA A 12 17.49 -20.16 8.29
N GLN A 13 17.36 -18.92 8.76
CA GLN A 13 16.07 -18.37 9.15
C GLN A 13 15.19 -18.31 7.90
N THR A 14 14.15 -19.14 7.86
CA THR A 14 13.17 -19.15 6.77
C THR A 14 12.43 -17.82 6.79
N ARG A 15 12.76 -16.92 5.86
CA ARG A 15 12.11 -15.62 5.71
C ARG A 15 10.80 -15.84 4.96
N THR A 16 9.70 -16.01 5.68
CA THR A 16 8.38 -16.14 5.05
C THR A 16 7.97 -14.77 4.49
N ALA A 17 7.96 -14.64 3.17
CA ALA A 17 7.38 -13.46 2.53
C ALA A 17 5.85 -13.50 2.71
N VAL A 18 5.29 -12.45 3.28
CA VAL A 18 3.83 -12.23 3.29
C VAL A 18 3.46 -11.41 2.05
N GLY A 19 2.49 -11.89 1.27
CA GLY A 19 2.02 -11.23 0.06
C GLY A 19 0.70 -10.52 0.31
N TRP A 20 0.58 -9.27 -0.15
CA TRP A 20 -0.67 -8.50 -0.15
C TRP A 20 -1.15 -8.28 -1.58
N HIS A 21 -2.47 -8.25 -1.77
CA HIS A 21 -3.10 -7.98 -3.06
C HIS A 21 -3.90 -6.69 -2.96
N VAL A 22 -3.66 -5.77 -3.91
CA VAL A 22 -4.45 -4.56 -4.08
C VAL A 22 -5.30 -4.74 -5.33
N GLU A 23 -6.61 -4.66 -5.17
CA GLU A 23 -7.57 -4.60 -6.28
C GLU A 23 -7.75 -3.14 -6.67
N ILE A 24 -7.64 -2.82 -7.96
CA ILE A 24 -7.89 -1.47 -8.48
C ILE A 24 -8.87 -1.57 -9.64
N GLU A 25 -9.94 -0.80 -9.54
CA GLU A 25 -10.94 -0.66 -10.60
C GLU A 25 -10.93 0.78 -11.14
N PHE A 26 -11.20 0.93 -12.43
CA PHE A 26 -11.23 2.21 -13.12
C PHE A 26 -12.62 2.49 -13.71
N GLU A 27 -13.04 3.73 -13.61
CA GLU A 27 -14.23 4.27 -14.26
C GLU A 27 -13.81 5.50 -15.07
N GLU A 28 -14.05 5.49 -16.37
CA GLU A 28 -13.64 6.57 -17.29
C GLU A 28 -14.87 7.19 -17.97
N ASP A 29 -14.93 8.51 -17.99
CA ASP A 29 -15.76 9.32 -18.88
C ASP A 29 -14.87 10.21 -19.78
N ASP A 30 -15.46 10.94 -20.73
CA ASP A 30 -14.74 11.72 -21.76
C ASP A 30 -13.70 12.72 -21.20
N HIS A 31 -13.78 13.06 -19.91
CA HIS A 31 -12.94 14.08 -19.28
C HIS A 31 -12.29 13.63 -17.97
N ARG A 32 -12.76 12.55 -17.34
CA ARG A 32 -12.32 12.13 -16.02
C ARG A 32 -12.10 10.62 -15.96
N THR A 33 -10.95 10.24 -15.40
CA THR A 33 -10.68 8.87 -14.96
C THR A 33 -10.75 8.82 -13.45
N ARG A 34 -11.47 7.85 -12.90
CA ARG A 34 -11.52 7.54 -11.47
C ARG A 34 -10.90 6.17 -11.25
N ALA A 35 -10.11 6.05 -10.18
CA ALA A 35 -9.60 4.78 -9.68
C ALA A 35 -10.15 4.53 -8.27
N ALA A 36 -10.54 3.29 -7.98
CA ALA A 36 -10.88 2.83 -6.64
C ALA A 36 -9.97 1.65 -6.28
N ALA A 37 -9.23 1.76 -5.18
CA ALA A 37 -8.32 0.73 -4.69
C ALA A 37 -8.86 0.09 -3.41
N LEU A 38 -8.78 -1.24 -3.32
CA LEU A 38 -9.14 -2.05 -2.15
C LEU A 38 -7.97 -2.96 -1.78
N LEU A 39 -7.54 -2.88 -0.53
CA LEU A 39 -6.59 -3.80 0.08
C LEU A 39 -7.28 -4.53 1.23
N ARG A 40 -7.23 -5.86 1.20
CA ARG A 40 -7.65 -6.72 2.31
C ARG A 40 -6.42 -7.18 3.09
N LEU A 41 -6.34 -6.79 4.35
CA LEU A 41 -5.24 -7.11 5.24
C LEU A 41 -5.44 -8.48 5.91
N PRO A 42 -4.37 -9.14 6.39
CA PRO A 42 -4.45 -10.46 7.02
C PRO A 42 -5.28 -10.51 8.31
N ASP A 43 -5.44 -9.37 8.98
CA ASP A 43 -6.27 -9.19 10.18
C ASP A 43 -7.77 -9.07 9.87
N GLY A 44 -8.15 -9.13 8.60
CA GLY A 44 -9.52 -8.97 8.12
C GLY A 44 -9.95 -7.54 7.86
N ASN A 45 -9.09 -6.54 8.12
CA ASN A 45 -9.40 -5.15 7.84
C ASN A 45 -9.32 -4.85 6.33
N GLU A 46 -10.21 -3.97 5.87
CA GLU A 46 -10.19 -3.44 4.52
C GLU A 46 -9.70 -1.99 4.52
N VAL A 47 -8.77 -1.67 3.62
CA VAL A 47 -8.37 -0.28 3.36
C VAL A 47 -8.80 0.08 1.94
N ARG A 48 -9.63 1.11 1.84
CA ARG A 48 -10.16 1.62 0.57
C ARG A 48 -9.56 2.97 0.26
N ALA A 49 -9.20 3.22 -0.98
CA ALA A 49 -8.64 4.48 -1.45
C ALA A 49 -9.16 4.82 -2.85
N HIS A 50 -8.99 6.08 -3.25
CA HIS A 50 -9.49 6.61 -4.50
C HIS A 50 -8.49 7.54 -5.17
N GLY A 51 -8.57 7.64 -6.48
CA GLY A 51 -7.76 8.56 -7.26
C GLY A 51 -8.56 9.10 -8.43
N TYR A 52 -8.22 10.31 -8.84
CA TYR A 52 -8.88 10.97 -9.96
C TYR A 52 -7.84 11.57 -10.88
N ALA A 53 -8.06 11.48 -12.18
CA ALA A 53 -7.36 12.24 -13.21
C ALA A 53 -8.39 13.01 -14.03
N SER A 54 -8.05 14.23 -14.41
CA SER A 54 -8.87 15.04 -15.31
C SER A 54 -8.02 15.43 -16.49
N ARG A 55 -8.60 15.34 -17.69
CA ARG A 55 -7.97 15.76 -18.94
C ARG A 55 -8.38 17.20 -19.24
N HIS A 56 -7.42 18.03 -19.65
CA HIS A 56 -7.79 19.36 -20.15
C HIS A 56 -8.44 19.23 -21.54
N PRO A 57 -9.47 20.03 -21.89
CA PRO A 57 -10.19 19.88 -23.16
C PRO A 57 -9.30 20.00 -24.40
N SER A 58 -8.16 20.69 -24.30
CA SER A 58 -7.20 20.86 -25.40
C SER A 58 -6.19 19.71 -25.53
N ASP A 59 -6.07 18.83 -24.55
CA ASP A 59 -5.11 17.72 -24.59
C ASP A 59 -5.61 16.64 -25.54
N SER A 60 -4.73 15.84 -26.15
CA SER A 60 -5.15 14.67 -26.92
C SER A 60 -5.82 13.62 -26.03
N ASN A 61 -6.79 12.86 -26.56
CA ASN A 61 -7.41 11.78 -25.82
C ASN A 61 -6.40 10.63 -25.64
N GLN A 62 -5.90 10.45 -24.41
CA GLN A 62 -4.93 9.41 -24.05
C GLN A 62 -5.43 8.65 -22.81
N PRO A 63 -6.41 7.73 -22.98
CA PRO A 63 -7.06 7.01 -21.86
C PRO A 63 -6.07 6.39 -20.87
N ARG A 64 -5.02 5.73 -21.39
CA ARG A 64 -4.00 5.06 -20.59
C ARG A 64 -3.27 5.97 -19.59
N VAL A 65 -3.08 7.26 -19.92
CA VAL A 65 -2.42 8.22 -19.02
C VAL A 65 -3.34 8.59 -17.86
N GLY A 66 -4.65 8.68 -18.10
CA GLY A 66 -5.64 8.93 -17.06
C GLY A 66 -5.68 7.81 -16.03
N GLU A 67 -5.64 6.55 -16.49
CA GLU A 67 -5.58 5.36 -15.62
C GLU A 67 -4.31 5.33 -14.77
N GLU A 68 -3.14 5.57 -15.37
CA GLU A 68 -1.87 5.59 -14.65
C GLU A 68 -1.85 6.66 -13.55
N VAL A 69 -2.32 7.88 -13.86
CA VAL A 69 -2.36 8.99 -12.90
C VAL A 69 -3.40 8.75 -11.80
N ALA A 70 -4.62 8.32 -12.17
CA ALA A 70 -5.67 8.02 -11.19
C ALA A 70 -5.25 6.85 -10.28
N GLY A 71 -4.66 5.80 -10.85
CA GLY A 71 -4.15 4.64 -10.13
C GLY A 71 -3.03 5.01 -9.16
N ALA A 72 -2.05 5.81 -9.61
CA ALA A 72 -0.97 6.31 -8.74
C ALA A 72 -1.51 7.13 -7.56
N ARG A 73 -2.53 7.97 -7.80
CA ARG A 73 -3.18 8.77 -6.74
C ARG A 73 -3.91 7.88 -5.73
N ALA A 74 -4.65 6.87 -6.20
CA ALA A 74 -5.31 5.90 -5.33
C ALA A 74 -4.30 5.11 -4.48
N LEU A 75 -3.19 4.68 -5.08
CA LEU A 75 -2.11 3.98 -4.38
C LEU A 75 -1.40 4.88 -3.35
N ASN A 76 -1.22 6.16 -3.65
CA ASN A 76 -0.64 7.11 -2.71
C ASN A 76 -1.56 7.32 -1.49
N GLU A 77 -2.87 7.50 -1.71
CA GLU A 77 -3.83 7.59 -0.59
C GLU A 77 -3.85 6.28 0.21
N LEU A 78 -3.81 5.12 -0.46
CA LEU A 78 -3.75 3.81 0.20
C LEU A 78 -2.51 3.70 1.10
N ALA A 79 -1.34 4.12 0.61
CA ALA A 79 -0.11 4.15 1.38
C ALA A 79 -0.24 5.04 2.62
N MET A 80 -0.81 6.24 2.47
CA MET A 80 -1.04 7.15 3.60
C MET A 80 -1.98 6.53 4.64
N LYS A 81 -3.06 5.87 4.21
CA LYS A 81 -3.99 5.19 5.13
C LYS A 81 -3.36 4.04 5.89
N LEU A 82 -2.52 3.25 5.23
CA LEU A 82 -1.77 2.17 5.89
C LEU A 82 -0.81 2.71 6.95
N LEU A 83 -0.12 3.82 6.67
CA LEU A 83 0.75 4.48 7.64
C LEU A 83 -0.05 5.02 8.83
N THR A 84 -1.21 5.65 8.60
CA THR A 84 -2.09 6.08 9.69
C THR A 84 -2.54 4.90 10.55
N LYS A 85 -3.07 3.83 9.93
CA LYS A 85 -3.49 2.63 10.65
C LYS A 85 -2.37 2.02 11.49
N ALA A 86 -1.16 1.93 10.93
CA ALA A 86 -0.01 1.40 11.66
C ALA A 86 0.39 2.27 12.87
N HIS A 87 0.30 3.60 12.74
CA HIS A 87 0.51 4.49 13.90
C HIS A 87 -0.54 4.25 14.99
N ASP A 88 -1.82 4.15 14.61
CA ASP A 88 -2.90 3.90 15.56
C ASP A 88 -2.69 2.57 16.31
N GLU A 89 -2.27 1.51 15.61
CA GLU A 89 -1.97 0.20 16.23
C GLU A 89 -0.77 0.25 17.19
N ILE A 90 0.28 1.01 16.85
CA ILE A 90 1.43 1.20 17.74
C ILE A 90 1.01 1.95 19.00
N ASP A 91 0.14 2.94 18.87
CA ASP A 91 -0.35 3.74 19.99
C ASP A 91 -1.21 2.92 20.95
N GLU A 92 -2.11 2.11 20.40
CA GLU A 92 -2.94 1.16 21.15
C GLU A 92 -2.06 0.13 21.88
N ALA A 93 -1.08 -0.46 21.19
CA ALA A 93 -0.20 -1.47 21.78
C ALA A 93 0.76 -0.91 22.84
N SER A 94 1.19 0.34 22.70
CA SER A 94 2.13 1.00 23.63
C SER A 94 1.44 1.70 24.81
N GLY A 95 0.11 1.86 24.76
CA GLY A 95 -0.64 2.66 25.73
C GLY A 95 -0.30 4.16 25.68
N ARG A 96 0.32 4.63 24.59
CA ARG A 96 0.72 6.02 24.38
C ARG A 96 0.10 6.53 23.08
N THR A 97 -0.79 7.52 23.16
CA THR A 97 -1.21 8.28 21.98
C THR A 97 -0.02 9.02 21.36
N SER A 98 0.40 8.62 20.16
CA SER A 98 1.21 9.44 19.25
C SER A 98 0.30 10.51 18.65
N HIS A 99 0.87 11.66 18.32
CA HIS A 99 0.12 12.79 17.77
C HIS A 99 0.51 12.97 16.31
N PRO A 100 -0.46 13.27 15.41
CA PRO A 100 -0.17 13.46 14.01
C PRO A 100 0.75 14.67 13.80
N LEU A 101 1.68 14.55 12.85
CA LEU A 101 2.51 15.65 12.38
C LEU A 101 1.62 16.63 11.60
N ARG A 102 1.58 17.88 12.05
CA ARG A 102 0.88 19.00 11.40
C ARG A 102 1.68 19.61 10.25
#